data_AF-A0A059ABN5-F1
#
_entry.id   AF-A0A059ABN5-F1
#
_cell.length_a   1.000
_cell.length_b   1.000
_cell.length_c   1.000
_cell.angle_alpha   90.00
_cell.angle_beta   90.00
_cell.angle_gamma   90.00
#
_symmetry.space_group_name_H-M   'P 1'
#
loop_
_entity.id
_entity.type
_entity.pdbx_description
1 polymer ?
#
loop_
_entity_poly.entity_id
_entity_poly.type
_entity_poly.pdbx_seq_one_letter_code
_entity_poly.pdbx_strand_id
1 'polypeptide(L)'
;MLFKNGGGGLRELRPLVHLLIPLCVHWVAKEMPESVLVDVLIDALCPGDTTCSEVIYFNGLEQTIVGVFKMFSIPILGQLSDEYGRKPVLLAIIATSVFPFAMLAWSQSRGFVYAYYVLRTISNILSQGSILCVSVAYAADVVESGKRAFAFSWITGLLSASHVLGNLLARFLPEKYIFDITIALLLCPPIYMYVFLRETVAYAPRQDEESTWQTRIFRGVSKRYRSMRDAAIIVIRSQTLRGISIVSFFYQLGMTGISNVLLYYLEAAFGFTKNQFSEILIVVEAGSIVSQLLVLPLVNPLVGEKVVLCIGLVASIAYALFYGLAWASWVAYLSASFGVIYALVDPATYAIISQASRSADQGKAQGFIAGIQAIASFLSPLAMSPLTAWFLSDNAPFNCKGFSIVLSFVYACLLKPENWSSQNSDQDNIEEQEAPLLCSSSG
;
A
#
# COMPACT_ATOMS: atom_id res chain seq x y z
N MET A 1 14.41 23.02 -6.98
CA MET A 1 13.59 23.90 -7.85
C MET A 1 12.08 23.88 -7.49
N LEU A 2 11.69 23.50 -6.27
CA LEU A 2 10.34 22.99 -5.96
C LEU A 2 9.36 23.94 -5.24
N PHE A 3 9.71 25.20 -4.96
CA PHE A 3 8.86 26.09 -4.15
C PHE A 3 8.65 27.51 -4.72
N LYS A 4 8.69 27.70 -6.05
CA LYS A 4 8.56 29.06 -6.62
C LYS A 4 7.15 29.49 -7.07
N ASN A 5 6.10 28.68 -6.91
CA ASN A 5 4.73 29.05 -7.34
C ASN A 5 3.63 28.53 -6.38
N GLY A 6 3.60 29.05 -5.14
CA GLY A 6 2.59 28.66 -4.13
C GLY A 6 1.14 29.02 -4.48
N GLY A 7 0.90 30.00 -5.36
CA GLY A 7 -0.45 30.45 -5.74
C GLY A 7 -1.07 29.72 -6.94
N GLY A 8 -0.26 29.13 -7.81
CA GLY A 8 -0.74 28.46 -9.03
C GLY A 8 -1.27 27.06 -8.77
N GLY A 9 -0.61 26.29 -7.89
CA GLY A 9 -0.90 24.87 -7.67
C GLY A 9 -2.31 24.58 -7.12
N LEU A 10 -2.84 25.40 -6.19
CA LEU A 10 -4.18 25.18 -5.64
C LEU A 10 -5.30 25.39 -6.67
N ARG A 11 -5.09 26.27 -7.64
CA ARG A 11 -6.08 26.55 -8.70
C ARG A 11 -6.26 25.34 -9.62
N GLU A 12 -5.22 24.54 -9.79
CA GLU A 12 -5.20 23.31 -10.60
C GLU A 12 -5.93 22.15 -9.93
N LEU A 13 -6.06 22.17 -8.60
CA LEU A 13 -6.82 21.17 -7.84
C LEU A 13 -8.30 21.51 -7.73
N ARG A 14 -8.71 22.74 -8.09
CA ARG A 14 -10.11 23.18 -8.06
C ARG A 14 -11.10 22.19 -8.68
N PRO A 15 -10.84 21.60 -9.87
CA PRO A 15 -11.78 20.63 -10.44
C PRO A 15 -11.79 19.28 -9.71
N LEU A 16 -10.76 18.96 -8.92
CA LEU A 16 -10.66 17.73 -8.13
C LEU A 16 -11.19 17.89 -6.70
N VAL A 17 -11.60 19.08 -6.27
CA VAL A 17 -12.08 19.32 -4.89
C VAL A 17 -13.21 18.37 -4.51
N HIS A 18 -14.15 18.12 -5.42
CA HIS A 18 -15.27 17.21 -5.18
C HIS A 18 -14.89 15.73 -5.17
N LEU A 19 -13.67 15.38 -5.59
CA LEU A 19 -13.08 14.05 -5.45
C LEU A 19 -12.24 13.96 -4.16
N LEU A 20 -11.34 14.93 -3.94
CA LEU A 20 -10.34 14.90 -2.87
C LEU A 20 -10.94 14.99 -1.47
N ILE A 21 -11.91 15.89 -1.25
CA ILE A 21 -12.56 16.05 0.07
C ILE A 21 -13.22 14.76 0.54
N PRO A 22 -14.15 14.15 -0.22
CA PRO A 22 -14.80 12.92 0.24
C PRO A 22 -13.83 11.73 0.33
N LEU A 23 -12.79 11.65 -0.51
CA LEU A 23 -11.75 10.62 -0.36
C LEU A 23 -10.97 10.79 0.95
N CYS A 24 -10.60 12.02 1.30
CA CYS A 24 -9.94 12.31 2.56
C CYS A 24 -10.78 11.86 3.76
N VAL A 25 -12.07 12.23 3.76
CA VAL A 25 -13.01 11.81 4.82
C VAL A 25 -13.13 10.29 4.88
N HIS A 26 -13.22 9.61 3.73
CA HIS A 26 -13.26 8.16 3.67
C HIS A 26 -12.01 7.49 4.25
N TRP A 27 -10.81 7.97 3.89
CA TRP A 27 -9.56 7.41 4.39
C TRP A 27 -9.37 7.65 5.89
N VAL A 28 -9.71 8.85 6.39
CA VAL A 28 -9.73 9.15 7.83
C VAL A 28 -10.65 8.18 8.57
N ALA A 29 -11.87 7.98 8.05
CA ALA A 29 -12.87 7.14 8.69
C ALA A 29 -12.49 5.65 8.69
N LYS A 30 -11.78 5.18 7.64
CA LYS A 30 -11.30 3.80 7.57
C LYS A 30 -10.15 3.55 8.55
N GLU A 31 -9.24 4.51 8.70
CA GLU A 31 -8.06 4.37 9.56
C GLU A 31 -8.40 4.50 11.05
N MET A 32 -9.29 5.43 11.41
CA MET A 32 -9.65 5.72 12.81
C MET A 32 -9.97 4.48 13.69
N PRO A 33 -10.78 3.49 13.26
CA PRO A 33 -11.10 2.34 14.10
C PRO A 33 -9.98 1.29 14.22
N GLU A 34 -8.92 1.32 13.40
CA GLU A 34 -7.90 0.25 13.36
C GLU A 34 -7.22 0.03 14.72
N SER A 35 -6.92 1.10 15.45
CA SER A 35 -6.33 1.02 16.80
C SER A 35 -7.26 0.43 17.88
N VAL A 36 -8.58 0.50 17.70
CA VAL A 36 -9.57 -0.06 18.65
C VAL A 36 -9.94 -1.49 18.27
N LEU A 37 -9.74 -1.83 17.01
CA LEU A 37 -10.19 -3.08 16.44
C LEU A 37 -9.53 -4.29 17.11
N VAL A 38 -8.27 -4.16 17.53
CA VAL A 38 -7.51 -5.23 18.19
C VAL A 38 -8.23 -5.70 19.46
N ASP A 39 -8.49 -4.77 20.38
CA ASP A 39 -9.19 -5.02 21.66
C ASP A 39 -10.59 -5.62 21.40
N VAL A 40 -11.37 -5.03 20.48
CA VAL A 40 -12.74 -5.48 20.16
C VAL A 40 -12.78 -6.90 19.60
N LEU A 41 -11.82 -7.25 18.75
CA LEU A 41 -11.74 -8.58 18.15
C LEU A 41 -11.31 -9.63 19.17
N ILE A 42 -10.36 -9.30 20.05
CA ILE A 42 -9.89 -10.19 21.12
C ILE A 42 -11.00 -10.43 22.14
N ASP A 43 -11.64 -9.36 22.64
CA ASP A 43 -12.72 -9.48 23.62
C ASP A 43 -13.90 -10.33 23.11
N ALA A 44 -14.21 -10.24 21.82
CA ALA A 44 -15.33 -10.95 21.23
C ALA A 44 -15.05 -12.43 20.92
N LEU A 45 -13.83 -12.76 20.44
CA LEU A 45 -13.47 -14.12 20.02
C LEU A 45 -12.80 -14.92 21.14
N CYS A 46 -12.03 -14.27 22.01
CA CYS A 46 -11.24 -14.88 23.08
C CYS A 46 -11.35 -14.07 24.39
N PRO A 47 -12.54 -14.05 25.02
CA PRO A 47 -12.75 -13.26 26.24
C PRO A 47 -11.79 -13.70 27.34
N GLY A 48 -10.95 -12.76 27.81
CA GLY A 48 -9.99 -12.99 28.90
C GLY A 48 -8.64 -13.61 28.49
N ASP A 49 -8.38 -13.80 27.19
CA ASP A 49 -7.11 -14.32 26.67
C ASP A 49 -6.48 -13.35 25.66
N THR A 50 -5.49 -12.58 26.13
CA THR A 50 -4.72 -11.61 25.33
C THR A 50 -3.81 -12.29 24.28
N THR A 51 -3.68 -13.62 24.30
CA THR A 51 -2.87 -14.40 23.35
C THR A 51 -3.72 -15.09 22.28
N CYS A 52 -4.92 -14.55 22.02
CA CYS A 52 -5.90 -15.09 21.09
C CYS A 52 -5.34 -15.41 19.70
N SER A 53 -4.96 -16.67 19.50
CA SER A 53 -4.48 -17.17 18.21
C SER A 53 -5.55 -17.07 17.12
N GLU A 54 -6.82 -17.23 17.47
CA GLU A 54 -7.96 -17.22 16.54
C GLU A 54 -8.04 -15.90 15.75
N VAL A 55 -7.93 -14.74 16.41
CA VAL A 55 -7.99 -13.42 15.76
C VAL A 55 -6.81 -13.23 14.79
N ILE A 56 -5.61 -13.64 15.20
CA ILE A 56 -4.39 -13.55 14.39
C ILE A 56 -4.54 -14.39 13.11
N TYR A 57 -5.08 -15.61 13.22
CA TYR A 57 -5.37 -16.46 12.06
C TYR A 57 -6.42 -15.85 11.12
N PHE A 58 -7.52 -15.32 11.66
CA PHE A 58 -8.56 -14.71 10.83
C PHE A 58 -8.06 -13.45 10.11
N ASN A 59 -7.30 -12.59 10.79
CA ASN A 59 -6.71 -11.41 10.15
C ASN A 59 -5.72 -11.82 9.04
N GLY A 60 -4.89 -12.83 9.29
CA GLY A 60 -3.98 -13.37 8.28
C GLY A 60 -4.69 -13.97 7.07
N LEU A 61 -5.75 -14.75 7.32
CA LEU A 61 -6.57 -15.37 6.29
C LEU A 61 -7.30 -14.31 5.44
N GLU A 62 -7.90 -13.30 6.07
CA GLU A 62 -8.50 -12.16 5.37
C GLU A 62 -7.50 -11.50 4.43
N GLN A 63 -6.32 -11.10 4.94
CA GLN A 63 -5.31 -10.39 4.14
C GLN A 63 -4.79 -11.25 2.99
N THR A 64 -4.67 -12.56 3.20
CA THR A 64 -4.32 -13.52 2.14
C THR A 64 -5.38 -13.54 1.04
N ILE A 65 -6.66 -13.70 1.41
CA ILE A 65 -7.78 -13.76 0.46
C ILE A 65 -7.87 -12.44 -0.31
N VAL A 66 -7.90 -11.31 0.40
CA VAL A 66 -7.91 -9.97 -0.22
C VAL A 66 -6.71 -9.79 -1.16
N GLY A 67 -5.52 -10.23 -0.75
CA GLY A 67 -4.30 -10.18 -1.54
C GLY A 67 -4.38 -10.93 -2.87
N VAL A 68 -5.01 -12.11 -2.90
CA VAL A 68 -5.21 -12.90 -4.11
C VAL A 68 -6.24 -12.25 -5.03
N PHE A 69 -7.39 -11.85 -4.48
CA PHE A 69 -8.50 -11.33 -5.29
C PHE A 69 -8.24 -9.91 -5.81
N LYS A 70 -7.52 -9.05 -5.07
CA LYS A 70 -7.21 -7.67 -5.52
C LYS A 70 -6.43 -7.61 -6.83
N MET A 71 -5.62 -8.64 -7.14
CA MET A 71 -4.89 -8.75 -8.41
C MET A 71 -5.83 -8.75 -9.62
N PHE A 72 -7.04 -9.26 -9.45
CA PHE A 72 -8.08 -9.30 -10.48
C PHE A 72 -9.07 -8.14 -10.32
N SER A 73 -9.47 -7.82 -9.09
CA SER A 73 -10.47 -6.77 -8.83
C SER A 73 -10.01 -5.39 -9.30
N ILE A 74 -8.75 -5.00 -9.08
CA ILE A 74 -8.26 -3.66 -9.44
C ILE A 74 -8.35 -3.43 -10.96
N PRO A 75 -7.82 -4.32 -11.84
CA PRO A 75 -8.01 -4.17 -13.29
C PRO A 75 -9.46 -4.23 -13.74
N ILE A 76 -10.27 -5.14 -13.17
CA ILE A 76 -11.68 -5.32 -13.56
C ILE A 76 -12.47 -4.05 -13.22
N LEU A 77 -12.31 -3.51 -12.02
CA LEU A 77 -13.00 -2.29 -11.59
C LEU A 77 -12.47 -1.05 -12.33
N GLY A 78 -11.18 -1.04 -12.69
CA GLY A 78 -10.61 -0.05 -13.60
C GLY A 78 -11.34 -0.03 -14.94
N GLN A 79 -11.45 -1.18 -15.61
CA GLN A 79 -12.17 -1.32 -16.89
C GLN A 79 -13.66 -1.01 -16.74
N LEU A 80 -14.29 -1.48 -15.67
CA LEU A 80 -15.70 -1.18 -15.39
C LEU A 80 -15.90 0.34 -15.26
N SER A 81 -14.96 1.05 -14.63
CA SER A 81 -15.01 2.51 -14.51
C SER A 81 -14.74 3.23 -15.84
N ASP A 82 -13.99 2.62 -16.77
CA ASP A 82 -13.85 3.12 -18.15
C ASP A 82 -15.16 2.96 -18.95
N GLU A 83 -15.90 1.86 -18.74
CA GLU A 83 -17.09 1.52 -19.52
C GLU A 83 -18.41 2.11 -18.97
N TYR A 84 -18.61 2.02 -17.65
CA TYR A 84 -19.85 2.42 -16.97
C TYR A 84 -19.77 3.80 -16.33
N GLY A 85 -18.58 4.42 -16.35
CA GLY A 85 -18.31 5.73 -15.77
C GLY A 85 -17.54 5.66 -14.45
N ARG A 86 -16.74 6.70 -14.19
CA ARG A 86 -15.88 6.79 -13.01
C ARG A 86 -16.69 7.00 -11.74
N LYS A 87 -17.70 7.87 -11.80
CA LYS A 87 -18.52 8.24 -10.63
C LYS A 87 -19.31 7.05 -10.07
N PRO A 88 -20.10 6.27 -10.85
CA PRO A 88 -20.91 5.19 -10.29
C PRO A 88 -20.04 4.07 -9.73
N VAL A 89 -18.92 3.74 -10.38
CA VAL A 89 -18.00 2.72 -9.87
C VAL A 89 -17.33 3.19 -8.58
N LEU A 90 -16.85 4.44 -8.52
CA LEU A 90 -16.24 5.00 -7.32
C LEU A 90 -17.22 5.05 -6.13
N LEU A 91 -18.48 5.43 -6.38
CA LEU A 91 -19.54 5.40 -5.37
C LEU A 91 -19.79 3.99 -4.83
N ALA A 92 -19.88 3.00 -5.72
CA ALA A 92 -20.14 1.63 -5.35
C ALA A 92 -19.02 1.08 -4.44
N ILE A 93 -17.75 1.25 -4.82
CA ILE A 93 -16.60 0.72 -4.06
C ILE A 93 -16.37 1.46 -2.74
N ILE A 94 -16.71 2.74 -2.62
CA ILE A 94 -16.60 3.48 -1.35
C ILE A 94 -17.72 3.04 -0.40
N ALA A 95 -18.94 2.85 -0.91
CA ALA A 95 -20.09 2.45 -0.11
C ALA A 95 -19.91 1.06 0.54
N THR A 96 -19.14 0.14 -0.05
CA THR A 96 -18.89 -1.19 0.56
C THR A 96 -18.22 -1.10 1.92
N SER A 97 -17.47 -0.03 2.21
CA SER A 97 -16.76 0.13 3.47
C SER A 97 -17.67 0.46 4.66
N VAL A 98 -18.92 0.84 4.43
CA VAL A 98 -19.88 1.13 5.52
C VAL A 98 -20.30 -0.16 6.24
N PHE A 99 -20.56 -1.23 5.48
CA PHE A 99 -21.18 -2.45 6.02
C PHE A 99 -20.37 -3.17 7.11
N PRO A 100 -19.04 -3.35 7.00
CA PRO A 100 -18.27 -3.99 8.05
C PRO A 100 -18.37 -3.24 9.38
N PHE A 101 -18.08 -1.94 9.37
CA PHE A 101 -18.11 -1.14 10.61
C PHE A 101 -19.53 -0.98 11.16
N ALA A 102 -20.56 -0.99 10.31
CA ALA A 102 -21.96 -1.06 10.74
C ALA A 102 -22.28 -2.29 11.60
N MET A 103 -21.69 -3.46 11.28
CA MET A 103 -21.85 -4.65 12.13
C MET A 103 -21.27 -4.45 13.51
N LEU A 104 -20.05 -3.90 13.61
CA LEU A 104 -19.35 -3.69 14.88
C LEU A 104 -20.00 -2.61 15.75
N ALA A 105 -20.60 -1.57 15.15
CA ALA A 105 -21.38 -0.60 15.92
C ALA A 105 -22.68 -1.18 16.46
N TRP A 106 -23.30 -2.13 15.73
CA TRP A 106 -24.54 -2.73 16.15
C TRP A 106 -24.35 -3.70 17.33
N SER A 107 -23.36 -4.58 17.25
CA SER A 107 -23.02 -5.52 18.31
C SER A 107 -21.61 -6.04 18.13
N GLN A 108 -20.89 -6.17 19.25
CA GLN A 108 -19.54 -6.74 19.30
C GLN A 108 -19.56 -8.20 19.78
N SER A 109 -20.67 -8.91 19.55
CA SER A 109 -20.76 -10.34 19.86
C SER A 109 -19.99 -11.19 18.83
N ARG A 110 -19.58 -12.40 19.24
CA ARG A 110 -18.83 -13.35 18.40
C ARG A 110 -19.43 -13.53 16.99
N GLY A 111 -20.76 -13.64 16.89
CA GLY A 111 -21.45 -13.78 15.60
C GLY A 111 -21.35 -12.56 14.70
N PHE A 112 -21.43 -11.35 15.27
CA PHE A 112 -21.27 -10.10 14.52
C PHE A 112 -19.81 -9.86 14.10
N VAL A 113 -18.83 -10.32 14.89
CA VAL A 113 -17.42 -10.29 14.51
C VAL A 113 -17.12 -11.22 13.33
N TYR A 114 -17.71 -12.41 13.26
CA TYR A 114 -17.60 -13.24 12.05
C TYR A 114 -18.26 -12.58 10.84
N ALA A 115 -19.44 -11.96 11.01
CA ALA A 115 -20.09 -11.19 9.94
C ALA A 115 -19.21 -10.01 9.49
N TYR A 116 -18.55 -9.33 10.44
CA TYR A 116 -17.57 -8.27 10.17
C TYR A 116 -16.44 -8.77 9.28
N TYR A 117 -15.79 -9.89 9.61
CA TYR A 117 -14.70 -10.44 8.77
C TYR A 117 -15.16 -10.76 7.34
N VAL A 118 -16.34 -11.37 7.17
CA VAL A 118 -16.87 -11.67 5.83
C VAL A 118 -17.11 -10.38 5.04
N LEU A 119 -17.80 -9.41 5.65
CA LEU A 119 -18.10 -8.15 4.99
C LEU A 119 -16.84 -7.31 4.73
N ARG A 120 -15.88 -7.30 5.67
CA ARG A 120 -14.59 -6.60 5.53
C ARG A 120 -13.78 -7.21 4.41
N THR A 121 -13.74 -8.54 4.30
CA THR A 121 -13.08 -9.25 3.19
C THR A 121 -13.68 -8.84 1.85
N ILE A 122 -15.00 -8.91 1.69
CA ILE A 122 -15.68 -8.51 0.44
C ILE A 122 -15.42 -7.03 0.13
N SER A 123 -15.54 -6.17 1.15
CA SER A 123 -15.29 -4.74 0.99
C SER A 123 -13.86 -4.45 0.58
N ASN A 124 -12.86 -5.08 1.20
CA ASN A 124 -11.45 -4.88 0.88
C ASN A 124 -11.10 -5.42 -0.52
N ILE A 125 -11.69 -6.55 -0.94
CA ILE A 125 -11.55 -7.06 -2.32
C ILE A 125 -12.00 -6.03 -3.37
N LEU A 126 -13.07 -5.30 -3.09
CA LEU A 126 -13.63 -4.31 -4.01
C LEU A 126 -12.97 -2.93 -3.88
N SER A 127 -12.70 -2.48 -2.67
CA SER A 127 -12.29 -1.11 -2.37
C SER A 127 -10.76 -0.92 -2.32
N GLN A 128 -10.02 -1.85 -1.72
CA GLN A 128 -8.60 -1.67 -1.46
C GLN A 128 -7.80 -1.65 -2.76
N GLY A 129 -7.07 -0.57 -3.00
CA GLY A 129 -6.35 -0.31 -4.25
C GLY A 129 -7.25 0.20 -5.39
N SER A 130 -8.46 -0.33 -5.55
CA SER A 130 -9.41 0.11 -6.59
C SER A 130 -9.84 1.56 -6.42
N ILE A 131 -10.05 2.02 -5.19
CA ILE A 131 -10.38 3.44 -4.91
C ILE A 131 -9.28 4.35 -5.46
N LEU A 132 -8.02 4.06 -5.13
CA LEU A 132 -6.89 4.86 -5.62
C LEU A 132 -6.76 4.78 -7.14
N CYS A 133 -6.91 3.58 -7.72
CA CYS A 133 -6.85 3.37 -9.16
C CYS A 133 -7.89 4.19 -9.92
N VAL A 134 -9.17 4.10 -9.53
CA VAL A 134 -10.27 4.86 -10.17
C VAL A 134 -10.13 6.36 -9.92
N SER A 135 -9.64 6.76 -8.75
CA SER A 135 -9.42 8.19 -8.41
C SER A 135 -8.31 8.82 -9.24
N VAL A 136 -7.20 8.11 -9.46
CA VAL A 136 -6.10 8.55 -10.33
C VAL A 136 -6.57 8.60 -11.79
N ALA A 137 -7.38 7.65 -12.23
CA ALA A 137 -7.99 7.68 -13.56
C ALA A 137 -8.94 8.88 -13.73
N TYR A 138 -9.82 9.13 -12.76
CA TYR A 138 -10.66 10.34 -12.74
C TYR A 138 -9.83 11.62 -12.81
N ALA A 139 -8.75 11.71 -12.03
CA ALA A 139 -7.88 12.87 -12.05
C ALA A 139 -7.18 13.04 -13.42
N ALA A 140 -6.82 11.95 -14.09
CA ALA A 140 -6.26 12.00 -15.43
C ALA A 140 -7.27 12.53 -16.47
N ASP A 141 -8.56 12.26 -16.28
CA ASP A 141 -9.63 12.70 -17.19
C ASP A 141 -9.87 14.22 -17.10
N VAL A 142 -9.66 14.82 -15.92
CA VAL A 142 -9.99 16.23 -15.66
C VAL A 142 -8.77 17.17 -15.65
N VAL A 143 -7.57 16.62 -15.39
CA VAL A 143 -6.32 17.40 -15.30
C VAL A 143 -5.51 17.32 -16.59
N GLU A 144 -5.02 18.48 -17.01
CA GLU A 144 -4.11 18.64 -18.15
C GLU A 144 -2.85 17.78 -18.00
N SER A 145 -2.39 17.18 -19.11
CA SER A 145 -1.28 16.20 -19.13
C SER A 145 -0.03 16.65 -18.37
N GLY A 146 0.39 17.91 -18.54
CA GLY A 146 1.57 18.48 -17.86
C GLY A 146 1.44 18.62 -16.34
N LYS A 147 0.22 18.56 -15.79
CA LYS A 147 -0.06 18.78 -14.36
C LYS A 147 -0.55 17.51 -13.64
N ARG A 148 -0.67 16.39 -14.36
CA ARG A 148 -1.13 15.11 -13.80
C ARG A 148 -0.24 14.59 -12.69
N ALA A 149 1.09 14.69 -12.84
CA ALA A 149 2.02 14.28 -11.81
C ALA A 149 1.77 15.01 -10.48
N PHE A 150 1.55 16.33 -10.54
CA PHE A 150 1.20 17.14 -9.37
C PHE A 150 -0.14 16.69 -8.75
N ALA A 151 -1.19 16.48 -9.56
CA ALA A 151 -2.48 16.00 -9.07
C ALA A 151 -2.38 14.61 -8.41
N PHE A 152 -1.62 13.68 -9.01
CA PHE A 152 -1.41 12.35 -8.45
C PHE A 152 -0.65 12.41 -7.13
N SER A 153 0.39 13.24 -7.03
CA SER A 153 1.11 13.48 -5.77
C SER A 153 0.20 14.05 -4.67
N TRP A 154 -0.76 14.92 -5.02
CA TRP A 154 -1.73 15.42 -4.04
C TRP A 154 -2.72 14.35 -3.57
N ILE A 155 -3.18 13.47 -4.47
CA ILE A 155 -4.06 12.35 -4.10
C ILE A 155 -3.34 11.42 -3.11
N THR A 156 -2.09 11.03 -3.41
CA THR A 156 -1.31 10.14 -2.54
C THR A 156 -0.87 10.82 -1.24
N GLY A 157 -0.51 12.11 -1.29
CA GLY A 157 -0.17 12.88 -0.10
C GLY A 157 -1.36 13.07 0.84
N LEU A 158 -2.55 13.27 0.28
CA LEU A 158 -3.79 13.37 1.05
C LEU A 158 -4.15 12.03 1.72
N LEU A 159 -3.94 10.90 1.03
CA LEU A 159 -4.08 9.57 1.63
C LEU A 159 -3.22 9.42 2.89
N SER A 160 -1.93 9.75 2.80
CA SER A 160 -1.03 9.68 3.97
C SER A 160 -1.45 10.64 5.08
N ALA A 161 -1.82 11.88 4.76
CA ALA A 161 -2.28 12.85 5.75
C ALA A 161 -3.60 12.43 6.43
N SER A 162 -4.51 11.80 5.67
CA SER A 162 -5.77 11.26 6.18
C SER A 162 -5.54 10.15 7.19
N HIS A 163 -4.55 9.27 6.97
CA HIS A 163 -4.25 8.22 7.93
C HIS A 163 -3.72 8.79 9.26
N VAL A 164 -2.79 9.75 9.20
CA VAL A 164 -2.29 10.45 10.41
C VAL A 164 -3.45 11.09 11.17
N LEU A 165 -4.36 11.75 10.46
CA LEU A 165 -5.53 12.38 11.06
C LEU A 165 -6.51 11.33 11.64
N GLY A 166 -6.71 10.20 10.98
CA GLY A 166 -7.51 9.09 11.48
C GLY A 166 -6.97 8.54 12.79
N ASN A 167 -5.66 8.27 12.85
CA ASN A 167 -4.99 7.81 14.07
C ASN A 167 -5.00 8.88 15.18
N LEU A 168 -4.89 10.16 14.84
CA LEU A 168 -5.02 11.26 15.79
C LEU A 168 -6.44 11.33 16.39
N LEU A 169 -7.47 11.22 15.56
CA LEU A 169 -8.86 11.17 16.01
C LEU A 169 -9.08 9.94 16.90
N ALA A 170 -8.58 8.78 16.49
CA ALA A 170 -8.68 7.55 17.26
C ALA A 170 -8.17 7.77 18.68
N ARG A 171 -6.97 8.33 18.84
CA ARG A 171 -6.37 8.63 20.15
C ARG A 171 -7.27 9.48 21.07
N PHE A 172 -7.86 10.56 20.55
CA PHE A 172 -8.58 11.52 21.40
C PHE A 172 -10.06 11.20 21.58
N LEU A 173 -10.66 10.40 20.69
CA LEU A 173 -12.06 10.01 20.80
C LEU A 173 -12.24 8.91 21.86
N PRO A 174 -13.28 8.97 22.70
CA PRO A 174 -13.64 7.85 23.57
C PRO A 174 -14.02 6.60 22.76
N GLU A 175 -13.57 5.41 23.18
CA GLU A 175 -13.81 4.13 22.50
C GLU A 175 -15.28 3.88 22.14
N LYS A 176 -16.19 4.19 23.08
CA LYS A 176 -17.63 4.01 22.91
C LYS A 176 -18.23 4.74 21.70
N TYR A 177 -17.61 5.83 21.22
CA TYR A 177 -18.15 6.63 20.11
C TYR A 177 -17.43 6.39 18.78
N ILE A 178 -16.36 5.58 18.77
CA ILE A 178 -15.52 5.45 17.59
C ILE A 178 -16.26 4.80 16.43
N PHE A 179 -16.94 3.68 16.65
CA PHE A 179 -17.67 3.02 15.57
C PHE A 179 -18.86 3.84 15.07
N ASP A 180 -19.57 4.54 15.97
CA ASP A 180 -20.66 5.45 15.60
C ASP A 180 -20.17 6.59 14.69
N ILE A 181 -19.05 7.23 15.08
CA ILE A 181 -18.43 8.31 14.31
C ILE A 181 -17.86 7.78 12.99
N THR A 182 -17.23 6.59 12.99
CA THR A 182 -16.74 5.92 11.77
C THR A 182 -17.87 5.75 10.76
N ILE A 183 -19.03 5.25 11.17
CA ILE A 183 -20.17 5.05 10.26
C ILE A 183 -20.69 6.38 9.73
N ALA A 184 -20.86 7.36 10.61
CA ALA A 184 -21.29 8.70 10.21
C ALA A 184 -20.34 9.28 9.15
N LEU A 185 -19.03 9.19 9.37
CA LEU A 185 -18.02 9.65 8.43
C LEU A 185 -17.96 8.81 7.15
N LEU A 186 -18.19 7.49 7.18
CA LEU A 186 -18.18 6.65 5.98
C LEU A 186 -19.42 6.85 5.09
N LEU A 187 -20.54 7.29 5.65
CA LEU A 187 -21.76 7.63 4.90
C LEU A 187 -21.63 8.97 4.14
N CYS A 188 -20.86 9.93 4.67
CA CYS A 188 -20.72 11.25 4.06
C CYS A 188 -20.10 11.23 2.64
N PRO A 189 -18.96 10.55 2.38
CA PRO A 189 -18.32 10.50 1.07
C PRO A 189 -19.21 10.04 -0.09
N PRO A 190 -19.91 8.88 -0.02
CA PRO A 190 -20.75 8.45 -1.13
C PRO A 190 -21.93 9.41 -1.35
N ILE A 191 -22.54 9.96 -0.30
CA ILE A 191 -23.61 10.95 -0.42
C ILE A 191 -23.10 12.22 -1.09
N TYR A 192 -21.96 12.74 -0.64
CA TYR A 192 -21.36 13.95 -1.18
C TYR A 192 -20.94 13.77 -2.64
N MET A 193 -20.28 12.66 -2.97
CA MET A 193 -19.90 12.35 -4.34
C MET A 193 -21.13 12.16 -5.24
N TYR A 194 -22.22 11.57 -4.74
CA TYR A 194 -23.45 11.40 -5.50
C TYR A 194 -24.03 12.76 -5.93
N VAL A 195 -24.04 13.75 -5.03
CA VAL A 195 -24.57 15.08 -5.31
C VAL A 195 -23.61 15.94 -6.13
N PHE A 196 -22.33 16.00 -5.77
CA PHE A 196 -21.41 17.02 -6.29
C PHE A 196 -20.37 16.51 -7.29
N LEU A 197 -20.00 15.23 -7.27
CA LEU A 197 -19.02 14.70 -8.22
C LEU A 197 -19.66 14.62 -9.61
N ARG A 198 -18.99 15.17 -10.61
CA ARG A 198 -19.43 15.07 -12.01
C ARG A 198 -18.84 13.82 -12.65
N GLU A 199 -19.62 13.16 -13.49
CA GLU A 199 -19.11 12.08 -14.34
C GLU A 199 -18.19 12.65 -15.43
N THR A 200 -17.09 11.95 -15.70
CA THR A 200 -16.08 12.33 -16.70
C THR A 200 -16.22 11.52 -17.98
N VAL A 201 -16.71 10.28 -17.87
CA VAL A 201 -16.89 9.39 -19.02
C VAL A 201 -18.24 9.70 -19.67
N ALA A 202 -18.19 10.24 -20.90
CA ALA A 202 -19.37 10.36 -21.73
C ALA A 202 -19.82 8.96 -22.17
N TYR A 203 -21.09 8.62 -21.91
CA TYR A 203 -21.66 7.35 -22.35
C TYR A 203 -21.69 7.31 -23.87
N ALA A 204 -20.75 6.59 -24.49
CA ALA A 204 -20.81 6.34 -25.93
C ALA A 204 -21.99 5.39 -26.19
N PRO A 205 -22.93 5.71 -27.11
CA PRO A 205 -24.00 4.79 -27.46
C PRO A 205 -23.38 3.48 -27.96
N ARG A 206 -23.78 2.37 -27.33
CA ARG A 206 -23.34 1.01 -27.67
C ARG A 206 -23.50 0.79 -29.17
N GLN A 207 -22.40 0.66 -29.90
CA GLN A 207 -22.41 -0.17 -31.09
C GLN A 207 -22.40 -1.61 -30.58
N ASP A 208 -23.50 -2.31 -30.81
CA ASP A 208 -23.67 -3.74 -30.52
C ASP A 208 -22.62 -4.55 -31.30
N GLU A 209 -21.42 -4.67 -30.76
CA GLU A 209 -20.67 -5.92 -30.91
C GLU A 209 -21.24 -6.87 -29.86
N GLU A 210 -22.03 -7.85 -30.33
CA GLU A 210 -22.47 -9.08 -29.63
C GLU A 210 -21.26 -9.89 -29.13
N SER A 211 -20.47 -9.32 -28.24
CA SER A 211 -19.50 -10.04 -27.45
C SER A 211 -20.13 -10.20 -26.07
N THR A 212 -20.51 -11.43 -25.75
CA THR A 212 -20.87 -11.84 -24.39
C THR A 212 -19.84 -11.27 -23.41
N TRP A 213 -20.31 -10.73 -22.28
CA TRP A 213 -19.45 -10.17 -21.22
C TRP A 213 -18.28 -11.10 -20.86
N GLN A 214 -18.53 -12.41 -20.88
CA GLN A 214 -17.51 -13.45 -20.73
C GLN A 214 -16.39 -13.39 -21.79
N THR A 215 -16.74 -13.19 -23.05
CA THR A 215 -15.79 -13.06 -24.17
C THR A 215 -14.94 -11.79 -24.04
N ARG A 216 -15.52 -10.69 -23.55
CA ARG A 216 -14.79 -9.45 -23.25
C ARG A 216 -13.81 -9.64 -22.10
N ILE A 217 -14.24 -10.29 -21.02
CA ILE A 217 -13.36 -10.64 -19.89
C ILE A 217 -12.23 -11.56 -20.34
N PHE A 218 -12.53 -12.63 -21.07
CA PHE A 218 -11.51 -13.58 -21.52
C PHE A 218 -10.48 -12.90 -22.44
N ARG A 219 -10.94 -12.04 -23.35
CA ARG A 219 -10.04 -11.24 -24.22
C ARG A 219 -9.18 -10.28 -23.38
N GLY A 220 -9.76 -9.61 -22.39
CA GLY A 220 -9.06 -8.74 -21.45
C GLY A 220 -7.96 -9.48 -20.66
N VAL A 221 -8.30 -10.64 -20.09
CA VAL A 221 -7.38 -11.52 -19.35
C VAL A 221 -6.25 -12.00 -20.27
N SER A 222 -6.56 -12.46 -21.49
CA SER A 222 -5.54 -12.93 -22.43
C SER A 222 -4.58 -11.83 -22.89
N LYS A 223 -5.08 -10.60 -23.08
CA LYS A 223 -4.25 -9.42 -23.39
C LYS A 223 -3.35 -9.07 -22.20
N ARG A 224 -3.86 -9.15 -20.98
CA ARG A 224 -3.09 -8.90 -19.76
C ARG A 224 -1.99 -9.94 -19.54
N TYR A 225 -2.30 -11.21 -19.78
CA TYR A 225 -1.30 -12.29 -19.74
C TYR A 225 -0.14 -12.04 -20.70
N ARG A 226 -0.44 -11.68 -21.97
CA ARG A 226 0.59 -11.30 -22.95
C ARG A 226 1.41 -10.10 -22.48
N SER A 227 0.75 -9.04 -22.01
CA SER A 227 1.43 -7.86 -21.48
C SER A 227 2.32 -8.15 -20.26
N MET A 228 1.90 -9.04 -19.37
CA MET A 228 2.71 -9.48 -18.23
C MET A 228 3.89 -10.34 -18.66
N ARG A 229 3.72 -11.20 -19.66
CA ARG A 229 4.82 -11.98 -20.23
C ARG A 229 5.88 -11.06 -20.85
N ASP A 230 5.46 -10.06 -21.60
CA ASP A 230 6.37 -9.08 -22.19
C ASP A 230 7.10 -8.28 -21.10
N ALA A 231 6.38 -7.86 -20.06
CA ALA A 231 6.97 -7.19 -18.91
C ALA A 231 7.98 -8.07 -18.16
N ALA A 232 7.69 -9.37 -18.01
CA ALA A 232 8.60 -10.33 -17.40
C ALA A 232 9.90 -10.47 -18.19
N ILE A 233 9.82 -10.52 -19.52
CA ILE A 233 11.01 -10.58 -20.39
C ILE A 233 11.90 -9.34 -20.20
N ILE A 234 11.29 -8.15 -20.13
CA ILE A 234 12.02 -6.89 -19.90
C ILE A 234 12.72 -6.91 -18.54
N VAL A 235 12.02 -7.32 -17.49
CA VAL A 235 12.54 -7.32 -16.12
C VAL A 235 13.64 -8.38 -15.93
N ILE A 236 13.46 -9.58 -16.49
CA ILE A 236 14.44 -10.68 -16.35
C ILE A 236 15.74 -10.39 -17.11
N ARG A 237 15.66 -9.70 -18.26
CA ARG A 237 16.84 -9.36 -19.07
C ARG A 237 17.69 -8.24 -18.47
N SER A 238 17.09 -7.32 -17.72
CA SER A 238 17.82 -6.24 -17.05
C SER A 238 18.31 -6.70 -15.67
N GLN A 239 19.62 -6.71 -15.49
CA GLN A 239 20.26 -7.10 -14.22
C GLN A 239 19.73 -6.24 -13.04
N THR A 240 19.59 -4.93 -13.26
CA THR A 240 19.07 -3.99 -12.25
C THR A 240 17.61 -4.25 -11.92
N LEU A 241 16.75 -4.44 -12.92
CA LEU A 241 15.31 -4.70 -12.69
C LEU A 241 15.09 -6.06 -12.04
N ARG A 242 15.86 -7.07 -12.42
CA ARG A 242 15.86 -8.40 -11.78
C ARG A 242 16.24 -8.29 -10.31
N GLY A 243 17.32 -7.58 -10.00
CA GLY A 243 17.76 -7.34 -8.62
C GLY A 243 16.69 -6.62 -7.79
N ILE A 244 16.16 -5.51 -8.30
CA ILE A 244 15.09 -4.74 -7.63
C ILE A 244 13.82 -5.57 -7.42
N SER A 245 13.48 -6.46 -8.36
CA SER A 245 12.32 -7.35 -8.22
C SER A 245 12.47 -8.30 -7.04
N ILE A 246 13.67 -8.87 -6.85
CA ILE A 246 13.98 -9.76 -5.72
C ILE A 246 13.96 -8.98 -4.40
N VAL A 247 14.59 -7.79 -4.37
CA VAL A 247 14.57 -6.90 -3.20
C VAL A 247 13.13 -6.54 -2.82
N SER A 248 12.33 -6.11 -3.79
CA SER A 248 10.93 -5.71 -3.59
C SER A 248 10.07 -6.87 -3.09
N PHE A 249 10.31 -8.09 -3.57
CA PHE A 249 9.61 -9.29 -3.11
C PHE A 249 9.87 -9.53 -1.62
N PHE A 250 11.13 -9.63 -1.20
CA PHE A 250 11.46 -9.95 0.19
C PHE A 250 11.14 -8.81 1.16
N TYR A 251 11.37 -7.56 0.74
CA TYR A 251 10.97 -6.39 1.52
C TYR A 251 9.45 -6.37 1.75
N GLN A 252 8.66 -6.56 0.70
CA GLN A 252 7.19 -6.59 0.82
C GLN A 252 6.73 -7.80 1.66
N LEU A 253 7.36 -8.96 1.51
CA LEU A 253 7.06 -10.17 2.28
C LEU A 253 7.25 -9.91 3.79
N GLY A 254 8.37 -9.29 4.18
CA GLY A 254 8.66 -8.95 5.57
C GLY A 254 7.74 -7.86 6.11
N MET A 255 7.67 -6.70 5.42
CA MET A 255 6.91 -5.54 5.90
C MET A 255 5.40 -5.79 6.00
N THR A 256 4.83 -6.53 5.05
CA THR A 256 3.41 -6.93 5.14
C THR A 256 3.19 -7.85 6.35
N GLY A 257 4.16 -8.72 6.64
CA GLY A 257 4.08 -9.66 7.75
C GLY A 257 4.07 -8.95 9.08
N ILE A 258 5.01 -8.02 9.27
CA ILE A 258 5.07 -7.17 10.45
C ILE A 258 3.76 -6.40 10.59
N SER A 259 3.30 -5.71 9.54
CA SER A 259 2.07 -4.90 9.59
C SER A 259 0.83 -5.71 9.97
N ASN A 260 0.76 -6.98 9.57
CA ASN A 260 -0.40 -7.84 9.86
C ASN A 260 -0.49 -8.29 11.33
N VAL A 261 0.64 -8.41 12.02
CA VAL A 261 0.70 -9.00 13.36
C VAL A 261 1.15 -8.03 14.45
N LEU A 262 1.67 -6.85 14.07
CA LEU A 262 2.33 -5.92 14.98
C LEU A 262 1.45 -5.49 16.15
N LEU A 263 0.21 -5.05 15.90
CA LEU A 263 -0.65 -4.55 16.97
C LEU A 263 -1.05 -5.67 17.95
N TYR A 264 -1.39 -6.86 17.43
CA TYR A 264 -1.66 -8.05 18.25
C TYR A 264 -0.45 -8.48 19.07
N TYR A 265 0.76 -8.43 18.49
CA TYR A 265 1.99 -8.69 19.20
C TYR A 265 2.21 -7.68 20.35
N LEU A 266 2.02 -6.38 20.09
CA LEU A 266 2.21 -5.32 21.08
C LEU A 266 1.20 -5.41 22.23
N GLU A 267 -0.04 -5.81 21.95
CA GLU A 267 -1.03 -6.14 22.99
C GLU A 267 -0.58 -7.33 23.83
N ALA A 268 -0.28 -8.46 23.18
CA ALA A 268 0.07 -9.70 23.88
C ALA A 268 1.41 -9.64 24.63
N ALA A 269 2.36 -8.82 24.17
CA ALA A 269 3.68 -8.67 24.79
C ALA A 269 3.71 -7.59 25.88
N PHE A 270 2.99 -6.48 25.70
CA PHE A 270 3.13 -5.29 26.54
C PHE A 270 1.81 -4.71 27.07
N GLY A 271 0.65 -5.28 26.72
CA GLY A 271 -0.67 -4.78 27.11
C GLY A 271 -0.95 -3.40 26.52
N PHE A 272 -0.51 -3.16 25.27
CA PHE A 272 -0.71 -1.87 24.64
C PHE A 272 -2.19 -1.57 24.49
N THR A 273 -2.58 -0.36 24.86
CA THR A 273 -3.93 0.14 24.66
C THR A 273 -4.03 0.80 23.29
N LYS A 274 -5.27 0.95 22.80
CA LYS A 274 -5.64 1.84 21.70
C LYS A 274 -4.80 3.11 21.58
N ASN A 275 -4.64 3.87 22.68
CA ASN A 275 -3.95 5.15 22.67
C ASN A 275 -2.47 5.00 22.26
N GLN A 276 -1.82 3.92 22.68
CA GLN A 276 -0.43 3.61 22.37
C GLN A 276 -0.29 3.08 20.94
N PHE A 277 -1.26 2.30 20.45
CA PHE A 277 -1.32 1.94 19.03
C PHE A 277 -1.41 3.18 18.14
N SER A 278 -2.34 4.10 18.45
CA SER A 278 -2.47 5.35 17.70
C SER A 278 -1.19 6.21 17.75
N GLU A 279 -0.50 6.30 18.89
CA GLU A 279 0.78 7.01 18.99
C GLU A 279 1.85 6.43 18.05
N ILE A 280 2.02 5.11 18.05
CA ILE A 280 2.99 4.42 17.18
C ILE A 280 2.65 4.66 15.71
N LEU A 281 1.39 4.49 15.32
CA LEU A 281 0.94 4.68 13.94
C LEU A 281 1.16 6.14 13.49
N ILE A 282 0.84 7.12 14.33
CA ILE A 282 1.12 8.55 14.04
C ILE A 282 2.61 8.78 13.82
N VAL A 283 3.49 8.22 14.67
CA VAL A 283 4.95 8.39 14.53
C VAL A 283 5.43 7.84 13.18
N VAL A 284 4.99 6.64 12.80
CA VAL A 284 5.38 6.02 11.53
C VAL A 284 4.84 6.80 10.33
N GLU A 285 3.56 7.18 10.36
CA GLU A 285 2.89 7.83 9.22
C GLU A 285 3.32 9.29 9.03
N ALA A 286 3.37 10.07 10.11
CA ALA A 286 3.90 11.43 10.06
C ALA A 286 5.39 11.41 9.69
N GLY A 287 6.13 10.43 10.22
CA GLY A 287 7.52 10.16 9.85
C GLY A 287 7.70 9.89 8.37
N SER A 288 6.83 9.05 7.78
CA SER A 288 6.83 8.75 6.35
C SER A 288 6.59 10.00 5.50
N ILE A 289 5.63 10.86 5.88
CA ILE A 289 5.37 12.13 5.19
C ILE A 289 6.60 13.05 5.26
N VAL A 290 7.19 13.23 6.44
CA VAL A 290 8.40 14.05 6.63
C VAL A 290 9.55 13.50 5.79
N SER A 291 9.72 12.18 5.76
CA SER A 291 10.77 11.55 4.99
C SER A 291 10.62 11.73 3.50
N GLN A 292 9.41 11.59 2.96
CA GLN A 292 9.17 11.76 1.53
C GLN A 292 9.29 13.24 1.10
N LEU A 293 8.84 14.17 1.94
CA LEU A 293 8.81 15.60 1.58
C LEU A 293 10.12 16.35 1.89
N LEU A 294 10.84 15.96 2.93
CA LEU A 294 12.03 16.68 3.41
C LEU A 294 13.30 15.84 3.30
N VAL A 295 13.30 14.61 3.82
CA VAL A 295 14.53 13.79 3.90
C VAL A 295 14.96 13.32 2.52
N LEU A 296 14.04 12.78 1.71
CA LEU A 296 14.35 12.26 0.39
C LEU A 296 14.94 13.34 -0.54
N PRO A 297 14.33 14.54 -0.71
CA PRO A 297 14.90 15.56 -1.58
C PRO A 297 16.23 16.13 -1.09
N LEU A 298 16.51 16.06 0.22
CA LEU A 298 17.76 16.54 0.82
C LEU A 298 18.90 15.51 0.67
N VAL A 299 18.61 14.23 0.92
CA VAL A 299 19.60 13.15 0.95
C VAL A 299 19.89 12.60 -0.45
N ASN A 300 18.88 12.47 -1.30
CA ASN A 300 19.03 11.85 -2.61
C ASN A 300 20.08 12.52 -3.51
N PRO A 301 20.19 13.86 -3.60
CA PRO A 301 21.25 14.50 -4.39
C PRO A 301 22.68 14.26 -3.85
N LEU A 302 22.82 13.88 -2.57
CA LEU A 302 24.12 13.69 -1.91
C LEU A 302 24.65 12.27 -2.08
N VAL A 303 23.77 11.26 -2.02
CA VAL A 303 24.19 9.85 -1.98
C VAL A 303 23.61 8.98 -3.09
N GLY A 304 22.59 9.47 -3.82
CA GLY A 304 21.90 8.76 -4.89
C GLY A 304 20.93 7.67 -4.42
N GLU A 305 20.04 7.28 -5.34
CA GLU A 305 18.89 6.39 -5.06
C GLU A 305 19.28 5.01 -4.51
N LYS A 306 20.38 4.42 -5.01
CA LYS A 306 20.84 3.10 -4.56
C LYS A 306 21.24 3.12 -3.08
N VAL A 307 21.92 4.17 -2.64
CA VAL A 307 22.35 4.31 -1.24
C VAL A 307 21.15 4.61 -0.35
N VAL A 308 20.21 5.46 -0.80
CA VAL A 308 18.95 5.70 -0.09
C VAL A 308 18.17 4.39 0.11
N LEU A 309 18.08 3.55 -0.92
CA LEU A 309 17.45 2.23 -0.82
C LEU A 309 18.16 1.35 0.22
N CYS A 310 19.49 1.25 0.18
CA CYS A 310 20.26 0.47 1.16
C CYS A 310 20.05 0.96 2.59
N ILE A 311 20.07 2.27 2.83
CA ILE A 311 19.81 2.86 4.15
C ILE A 311 18.39 2.52 4.61
N GLY A 312 17.39 2.64 3.74
CA GLY A 312 16.00 2.28 4.03
C GLY A 312 15.84 0.80 4.37
N LEU A 313 16.52 -0.09 3.64
CA LEU A 313 16.52 -1.53 3.93
C LEU A 313 17.17 -1.83 5.29
N VAL A 314 18.33 -1.24 5.60
CA VAL A 314 18.97 -1.40 6.92
C VAL A 314 18.08 -0.86 8.04
N ALA A 315 17.38 0.25 7.82
CA ALA A 315 16.40 0.76 8.78
C ALA A 315 15.21 -0.19 8.95
N SER A 316 14.73 -0.83 7.89
CA SER A 316 13.66 -1.86 7.98
C SER A 316 14.10 -3.10 8.76
N ILE A 317 15.38 -3.45 8.69
CA ILE A 317 16.00 -4.52 9.49
C ILE A 317 16.01 -4.13 10.97
N ALA A 318 16.47 -2.90 11.27
CA ALA A 318 16.45 -2.38 12.64
C ALA A 318 15.02 -2.34 13.19
N TYR A 319 14.05 -1.87 12.40
CA TYR A 319 12.63 -1.86 12.72
C TYR A 319 12.11 -3.26 13.09
N ALA A 320 12.42 -4.28 12.29
CA ALA A 320 12.02 -5.66 12.59
C ALA A 320 12.70 -6.20 13.87
N LEU A 321 14.00 -5.96 14.03
CA LEU A 321 14.76 -6.47 15.18
C LEU A 321 14.34 -5.82 16.49
N PHE A 322 14.17 -4.50 16.53
CA PHE A 322 13.77 -3.78 17.73
C PHE A 322 12.35 -4.13 18.16
N TYR A 323 11.41 -4.33 17.21
CA TYR A 323 10.10 -4.87 17.57
C TYR A 323 10.18 -6.31 18.04
N GLY A 324 10.85 -7.18 17.29
CA GLY A 324 10.87 -8.61 17.59
C GLY A 324 11.59 -8.98 18.90
N LEU A 325 12.59 -8.17 19.30
CA LEU A 325 13.39 -8.35 20.51
C LEU A 325 13.09 -7.28 21.58
N ALA A 326 11.94 -6.62 21.51
CA ALA A 326 11.59 -5.58 22.47
C ALA A 326 11.53 -6.17 23.89
N TRP A 327 12.32 -5.60 24.81
CA TRP A 327 12.35 -5.99 26.24
C TRP A 327 11.52 -5.05 27.11
N ALA A 328 11.08 -3.92 26.57
CA ALA A 328 10.29 -2.91 27.26
C ALA A 328 9.44 -2.12 26.27
N SER A 329 8.31 -1.58 26.73
CA SER A 329 7.34 -0.85 25.91
C SER A 329 7.95 0.33 25.14
N TRP A 330 8.94 1.03 25.71
CA TRP A 330 9.60 2.16 25.03
C TRP A 330 10.39 1.74 23.78
N VAL A 331 10.85 0.49 23.74
CA VAL A 331 11.60 -0.06 22.59
C VAL A 331 10.70 -0.14 21.35
N ALA A 332 9.39 -0.36 21.53
CA ALA A 332 8.41 -0.28 20.45
C ALA A 332 8.37 1.11 19.80
N TYR A 333 8.43 2.19 20.59
CA TYR A 333 8.47 3.56 20.08
C TYR A 333 9.82 3.88 19.41
N LEU A 334 10.93 3.39 19.97
CA LEU A 334 12.23 3.48 19.30
C LEU A 334 12.18 2.77 17.94
N SER A 335 11.60 1.57 17.89
CA SER A 335 11.40 0.83 16.65
C SER A 335 10.57 1.63 15.65
N ALA A 336 9.42 2.18 16.07
CA ALA A 336 8.55 3.03 15.26
C ALA A 336 9.29 4.22 14.63
N SER A 337 10.30 4.79 15.31
CA SER A 337 11.11 5.89 14.76
C SER A 337 11.93 5.50 13.52
N PHE A 338 12.33 4.23 13.38
CA PHE A 338 12.94 3.73 12.14
C PHE A 338 11.95 3.72 10.97
N GLY A 339 10.64 3.80 11.26
CA GLY A 339 9.56 4.10 10.31
C GLY A 339 9.81 5.32 9.45
N VAL A 340 10.41 6.35 10.03
CA VAL A 340 10.82 7.55 9.33
C VAL A 340 11.80 7.17 8.21
N ILE A 341 12.80 6.33 8.48
CA ILE A 341 13.88 6.05 7.52
C ILE A 341 13.47 5.00 6.49
N TYR A 342 12.84 3.89 6.89
CA TYR A 342 12.47 2.85 5.93
C TYR A 342 11.38 3.30 4.94
N ALA A 343 10.60 4.34 5.27
CA ALA A 343 9.62 4.93 4.35
C ALA A 343 10.23 5.41 3.02
N LEU A 344 11.55 5.56 2.95
CA LEU A 344 12.30 5.91 1.74
C LEU A 344 12.45 4.75 0.75
N VAL A 345 12.18 3.50 1.16
CA VAL A 345 12.36 2.31 0.31
C VAL A 345 11.47 2.36 -0.93
N ASP A 346 10.19 2.70 -0.80
CA ASP A 346 9.27 2.68 -1.96
C ASP A 346 9.61 3.77 -3.00
N PRO A 347 9.82 5.05 -2.62
CA PRO A 347 10.24 6.08 -3.56
C PRO A 347 11.57 5.76 -4.25
N ALA A 348 12.59 5.31 -3.50
CA ALA A 348 13.88 4.94 -4.07
C ALA A 348 13.77 3.75 -5.03
N THR A 349 12.95 2.76 -4.68
CA THR A 349 12.61 1.63 -5.55
C THR A 349 12.01 2.11 -6.87
N TYR A 350 11.00 2.98 -6.83
CA TYR A 350 10.39 3.52 -8.05
C TYR A 350 11.34 4.36 -8.88
N ALA A 351 12.22 5.16 -8.25
CA ALA A 351 13.24 5.93 -8.93
C ALA A 351 14.23 5.03 -9.68
N ILE A 352 14.74 3.97 -9.05
CA ILE A 352 15.64 3.01 -9.69
C ILE A 352 14.95 2.31 -10.86
N ILE A 353 13.69 1.88 -10.71
CA ILE A 353 12.92 1.26 -11.81
C ILE A 353 12.78 2.23 -12.99
N SER A 354 12.50 3.51 -12.70
CA SER A 354 12.34 4.53 -13.75
C SER A 354 13.62 4.78 -14.54
N GLN A 355 14.79 4.73 -13.88
CA GLN A 355 16.10 4.90 -14.51
C GLN A 355 16.56 3.64 -15.26
N ALA A 356 16.21 2.45 -14.75
CA ALA A 356 16.62 1.17 -15.32
C ALA A 356 15.74 0.68 -16.49
N SER A 357 14.68 1.43 -16.84
CA SER A 357 13.75 1.06 -17.91
C SER A 357 13.57 2.20 -18.92
N ARG A 358 13.35 1.83 -20.19
CA ARG A 358 13.03 2.78 -21.26
C ARG A 358 11.66 3.39 -20.99
N SER A 359 11.45 4.64 -21.40
CA SER A 359 10.18 5.36 -21.21
C SER A 359 8.95 4.58 -21.70
N ALA A 360 9.06 3.85 -22.81
CA ALA A 360 7.98 3.00 -23.36
C ALA A 360 7.67 1.75 -22.52
N ASP A 361 8.59 1.31 -21.65
CA ASP A 361 8.50 0.08 -20.88
C ASP A 361 8.38 0.32 -19.37
N GLN A 362 8.51 1.57 -18.89
CA GLN A 362 8.42 1.93 -17.47
C GLN A 362 7.13 1.42 -16.81
N GLY A 363 5.97 1.65 -17.42
CA GLY A 363 4.70 1.17 -16.89
C GLY A 363 4.58 -0.36 -16.86
N LYS A 364 5.24 -1.06 -17.80
CA LYS A 364 5.28 -2.54 -17.81
C LYS A 364 6.15 -3.05 -16.67
N ALA A 365 7.34 -2.48 -16.49
CA ALA A 365 8.28 -2.84 -15.43
C ALA A 365 7.67 -2.60 -14.03
N GLN A 366 7.12 -1.39 -13.80
CA GLN A 366 6.44 -1.06 -12.55
C GLN A 366 5.22 -1.98 -12.30
N GLY A 367 4.42 -2.24 -13.32
CA GLY A 367 3.27 -3.14 -13.21
C GLY A 367 3.66 -4.59 -12.88
N PHE A 368 4.79 -5.07 -13.41
CA PHE A 368 5.30 -6.40 -13.09
C PHE A 368 5.83 -6.49 -11.66
N ILE A 369 6.62 -5.50 -11.23
CA ILE A 369 7.17 -5.44 -9.86
C ILE A 369 6.04 -5.29 -8.83
N ALA A 370 5.04 -4.47 -9.10
CA ALA A 370 3.84 -4.37 -8.26
C ALA A 370 3.10 -5.72 -8.17
N GLY A 371 3.09 -6.51 -9.25
CA GLY A 371 2.57 -7.88 -9.24
C GLY A 371 3.38 -8.82 -8.32
N ILE A 372 4.72 -8.72 -8.36
CA ILE A 372 5.61 -9.45 -7.45
C ILE A 372 5.35 -9.07 -5.98
N GLN A 373 5.22 -7.77 -5.70
CA GLN A 373 4.87 -7.27 -4.36
C GLN A 373 3.49 -7.77 -3.92
N ALA A 374 2.51 -7.84 -4.82
CA ALA A 374 1.20 -8.41 -4.51
C ALA A 374 1.30 -9.90 -4.13
N ILE A 375 2.15 -10.66 -4.83
CA ILE A 375 2.44 -12.06 -4.49
C ILE A 375 3.04 -12.18 -3.08
N ALA A 376 4.06 -11.38 -2.80
CA ALA A 376 4.67 -11.33 -1.47
C ALA A 376 3.66 -10.95 -0.37
N SER A 377 2.78 -9.99 -0.65
CA SER A 377 1.79 -9.50 0.31
C SER A 377 0.78 -10.56 0.73
N PHE A 378 0.39 -11.47 -0.17
CA PHE A 378 -0.53 -12.56 0.20
C PHE A 378 0.20 -13.74 0.84
N LEU A 379 1.44 -14.05 0.40
CA LEU A 379 2.24 -15.13 0.99
C LEU A 379 2.67 -14.83 2.42
N SER A 380 2.85 -13.55 2.72
CA SER A 380 3.35 -13.09 4.02
C SER A 380 2.47 -13.52 5.20
N PRO A 381 1.16 -13.19 5.27
CA PRO A 381 0.31 -13.62 6.37
C PRO A 381 0.17 -15.13 6.51
N LEU A 382 0.31 -15.91 5.43
CA LEU A 382 0.29 -17.39 5.50
C LEU A 382 1.44 -17.97 6.32
N ALA A 383 2.60 -17.32 6.32
CA ALA A 383 3.74 -17.71 7.14
C ALA A 383 3.73 -17.00 8.51
N MET A 384 3.44 -15.68 8.50
CA MET A 384 3.62 -14.82 9.67
C MET A 384 2.56 -15.03 10.74
N SER A 385 1.30 -15.23 10.35
CA SER A 385 0.19 -15.33 11.30
C SER A 385 0.24 -16.61 12.14
N PRO A 386 0.44 -17.81 11.53
CA PRO A 386 0.62 -19.04 12.30
C PRO A 386 1.86 -19.01 13.19
N LEU A 387 2.96 -18.43 12.70
CA LEU A 387 4.19 -18.33 13.46
C LEU A 387 4.02 -17.40 14.68
N THR A 388 3.35 -16.27 14.51
CA THR A 388 3.06 -15.35 15.61
C THR A 388 2.12 -16.00 16.62
N ALA A 389 1.04 -16.65 16.16
CA ALA A 389 0.12 -17.38 17.02
C ALA A 389 0.85 -18.45 17.86
N TRP A 390 1.80 -19.19 17.26
CA TRP A 390 2.56 -20.19 17.99
C TRP A 390 3.50 -19.60 19.04
N PHE A 391 4.22 -18.53 18.71
CA PHE A 391 5.16 -17.86 19.64
C PHE A 391 4.49 -17.01 20.72
N LEU A 392 3.22 -16.65 20.53
CA LEU A 392 2.40 -16.03 21.57
C LEU A 392 1.72 -17.06 22.49
N SER A 393 1.55 -18.30 22.04
CA SER A 393 0.95 -19.37 22.84
C SER A 393 1.88 -19.94 23.92
N ASP A 394 1.30 -20.62 24.91
CA ASP A 394 2.06 -21.34 25.95
C ASP A 394 2.95 -22.47 25.41
N ASN A 395 2.74 -22.89 24.15
CA ASN A 395 3.49 -23.97 23.50
C ASN A 395 4.72 -23.47 22.72
N ALA A 396 5.15 -22.22 22.95
CA ALA A 396 6.31 -21.66 22.26
C ALA A 396 7.59 -22.45 22.59
N PRO A 397 8.44 -22.75 21.58
CA PRO A 397 9.66 -23.54 21.79
C PRO A 397 10.72 -22.81 22.63
N PHE A 398 10.67 -21.47 22.66
CA PHE A 398 11.49 -20.61 23.50
C PHE A 398 10.80 -19.26 23.71
N ASN A 399 11.18 -18.54 24.77
CA ASN A 399 10.55 -17.29 25.16
C ASN A 399 11.00 -16.12 24.26
N CYS A 400 10.37 -15.97 23.10
CA CYS A 400 10.53 -14.83 22.21
C CYS A 400 9.22 -14.56 21.46
N LYS A 401 8.32 -13.80 22.09
CA LYS A 401 6.99 -13.47 21.54
C LYS A 401 7.05 -12.79 20.16
N GLY A 402 8.12 -12.02 19.89
CA GLY A 402 8.33 -11.30 18.64
C GLY A 402 9.15 -12.07 17.60
N PHE A 403 9.38 -13.38 17.78
CA PHE A 403 10.23 -14.16 16.88
C PHE A 403 9.76 -14.14 15.42
N SER A 404 8.45 -14.11 15.19
CA SER A 404 7.88 -14.00 13.83
C SER A 404 8.33 -12.71 13.14
N ILE A 405 8.34 -11.59 13.85
CA ILE A 405 8.84 -10.28 13.38
C ILE A 405 10.34 -10.37 13.08
N VAL A 406 11.13 -11.05 13.93
CA VAL A 406 12.58 -11.30 13.66
C VAL A 406 12.78 -12.15 12.41
N LEU A 407 11.92 -13.14 12.13
CA LEU A 407 12.06 -13.96 10.93
C LEU A 407 11.83 -13.14 9.64
N SER A 408 11.05 -12.06 9.71
CA SER A 408 10.90 -11.09 8.60
C SER A 408 12.26 -10.53 8.14
N PHE A 409 13.23 -10.43 9.05
CA PHE A 409 14.59 -9.95 8.78
C PHE A 409 15.47 -10.97 8.03
N VAL A 410 15.29 -12.29 8.25
CA VAL A 410 16.08 -13.32 7.57
C VAL A 410 15.91 -13.22 6.05
N TYR A 411 14.71 -12.85 5.60
CA TYR A 411 14.41 -12.62 4.19
C TYR A 411 15.15 -11.40 3.59
N ALA A 412 15.36 -10.35 4.38
CA ALA A 412 16.16 -9.19 3.96
C ALA A 412 17.66 -9.53 3.87
N CYS A 413 18.17 -10.40 4.75
CA CYS A 413 19.56 -10.88 4.71
C CYS A 413 19.87 -11.87 3.58
N LEU A 414 18.87 -12.57 3.04
CA LEU A 414 19.03 -13.41 1.86
C LEU A 414 19.35 -12.60 0.58
N LEU A 415 19.19 -11.28 0.64
CA LEU A 415 19.67 -10.36 -0.38
C LEU A 415 21.20 -10.28 -0.29
N LYS A 416 21.91 -11.20 -0.96
CA LYS A 416 23.30 -10.93 -1.32
C LYS A 416 23.28 -9.77 -2.32
N PRO A 417 23.91 -8.62 -2.02
CA PRO A 417 24.13 -7.61 -3.03
C PRO A 417 25.03 -8.24 -4.11
N GLU A 418 24.46 -8.67 -5.24
CA GLU A 418 25.27 -8.94 -6.43
C GLU A 418 26.10 -7.68 -6.69
N ASN A 419 27.39 -7.84 -7.03
CA ASN A 419 28.34 -6.76 -7.26
C ASN A 419 27.80 -5.72 -8.26
N TRP A 420 27.08 -4.71 -7.76
CA TRP A 420 26.50 -3.62 -8.54
C TRP A 420 27.52 -2.52 -8.86
N SER A 421 28.78 -2.70 -8.44
CA SER A 421 29.87 -1.75 -8.61
C SER A 421 30.86 -2.09 -9.74
N SER A 422 30.84 -3.31 -10.29
CA SER A 422 31.94 -3.78 -11.16
C SER A 422 31.60 -3.91 -12.65
N GLN A 423 30.45 -3.42 -13.14
CA GLN A 423 30.08 -3.56 -14.56
C GLN A 423 29.67 -2.28 -15.28
N ASN A 424 29.52 -1.14 -14.58
CA ASN A 424 29.32 0.14 -15.27
C ASN A 424 30.57 0.62 -16.01
N SER A 425 31.76 0.05 -15.75
CA SER A 425 32.98 0.36 -16.50
C SER A 425 33.08 -0.38 -17.85
N ASP A 426 32.32 -1.46 -18.04
CA ASP A 426 32.45 -2.30 -19.23
C ASP A 426 31.37 -1.97 -20.27
N GLN A 427 30.26 -1.35 -19.85
CA GLN A 427 29.18 -0.94 -20.75
C GLN A 427 29.50 0.38 -21.48
N ASP A 428 30.21 1.30 -20.83
CA ASP A 428 30.68 2.56 -21.45
C ASP A 428 31.76 2.33 -22.51
N ASN A 429 32.50 1.21 -22.45
CA ASN A 429 33.54 0.87 -23.44
C ASN A 429 32.99 0.26 -24.74
N ILE A 430 31.72 -0.16 -24.78
CA ILE A 430 31.13 -0.82 -25.97
C ILE A 430 30.42 0.22 -26.85
N GLU A 431 29.87 1.30 -26.29
CA GLU A 431 29.23 2.37 -27.07
C GLU A 431 30.23 3.30 -27.78
N GLU A 432 31.50 3.35 -27.36
CA GLU A 432 32.56 4.12 -28.06
C GLU A 432 33.17 3.39 -29.27
N GLN A 433 32.88 2.08 -29.46
CA GLN A 433 33.52 1.28 -30.52
C GLN A 433 32.66 1.09 -31.79
N GLU A 434 31.39 1.48 -31.78
CA GLU A 434 30.45 1.35 -32.92
C GLU A 434 29.96 2.70 -33.48
N ALA A 435 30.83 3.71 -33.54
CA ALA A 435 30.61 4.88 -34.40
C ALA A 435 31.25 4.64 -35.79
N PRO A 436 30.49 4.35 -36.86
CA PRO A 436 31.04 4.27 -38.20
C PRO A 436 31.45 5.67 -38.69
N LEU A 437 32.75 5.81 -38.99
CA LEU A 437 33.33 6.90 -39.76
C LEU A 437 32.63 7.04 -41.13
N LEU A 438 31.61 7.89 -41.20
CA LEU A 438 31.04 8.38 -42.44
C LEU A 438 30.84 9.90 -42.35
N CYS A 439 31.86 10.66 -42.71
CA CYS A 439 31.68 11.94 -43.40
C CYS A 439 32.97 12.43 -44.08
N SER A 440 32.78 12.88 -45.33
CA SER A 440 33.63 13.74 -46.17
C SER A 440 34.69 13.11 -47.08
N SER A 441 34.22 12.64 -48.24
CA SER A 441 34.90 12.87 -49.52
C SER A 441 33.95 13.61 -50.47
N SER A 442 34.50 14.55 -51.24
CA SER A 442 33.94 15.30 -52.39
C SER A 442 33.11 16.57 -52.10
N GLY A 443 33.61 17.70 -52.63
CA GLY A 443 32.96 19.00 -52.68
C GLY A 443 33.93 20.15 -52.46
#